data_AF-A0A1W0WRQ4-F1
#
_entry.id   AF-A0A1W0WRQ4-F1
#
_cell.length_a   1.000
_cell.length_b   1.000
_cell.length_c   1.000
_cell.angle_alpha   90.00
_cell.angle_beta   90.00
_cell.angle_gamma   90.00
#
_symmetry.space_group_name_H-M   'P 1'
#
loop_
_entity.id
_entity.type
_entity.pdbx_description
1 polymer ?
#
loop_
_entity_poly.entity_id
_entity_poly.type
_entity_poly.pdbx_seq_one_letter_code
_entity_poly.pdbx_strand_id
1 'polypeptide(L)'
;MLRAIVLVAVVLGVTNAQNCGNPTVRPTLSRFNALIDILSGKSERIVGGIEATPHSWPWQVVVQVGGGLCGGSIIDEDWIMTAAHCCVSQSGAVQRPSSFRVTAGEHNRNRATEPNAKQYLISKVIPHPLYNDVPVAQQDFCLLKTSTPISFNDHVKPVCLGEEDDEIVGKTCYVTGWGRTVDSQWAATSPVLRQAGVNIVDRAACHRTYNDLRSLPPIRTSDCSSAKTCLRVVQQQRQLPG
;
A
#
# COMPACT_ATOMS: atom_id res chain seq x y z
N MET A 1 13.14 2.13 -8.44
CA MET A 1 11.95 1.48 -9.05
C MET A 1 10.80 1.71 -8.09
N LEU A 2 9.72 2.40 -8.49
CA LEU A 2 8.55 2.60 -7.62
C LEU A 2 8.02 1.23 -7.19
N ARG A 3 8.15 0.89 -5.90
CA ARG A 3 7.50 -0.29 -5.31
C ARG A 3 6.17 0.17 -4.75
N ALA A 4 5.08 -0.42 -5.25
CA ALA A 4 3.74 -0.21 -4.70
C ALA A 4 3.72 -0.72 -3.25
N ILE A 5 3.31 0.14 -2.32
CA ILE A 5 3.13 -0.19 -0.90
C ILE A 5 1.64 -0.24 -0.67
N VAL A 6 1.15 -1.37 -0.17
CA VAL A 6 -0.28 -1.56 0.10
C VAL A 6 -0.49 -2.14 1.47
N LEU A 7 -1.45 -1.54 2.17
CA LEU A 7 -1.90 -1.98 3.47
C LEU A 7 -2.98 -3.06 3.33
N VAL A 8 -2.74 -4.20 3.97
CA VAL A 8 -3.69 -5.30 4.10
C VAL A 8 -4.74 -4.92 5.14
N ALA A 9 -6.02 -4.98 4.75
CA ALA A 9 -7.12 -5.07 5.69
C ALA A 9 -7.39 -6.55 5.98
N VAL A 10 -7.09 -7.02 7.19
CA VAL A 10 -7.63 -8.28 7.70
C VAL A 10 -8.88 -7.91 8.50
N VAL A 11 -10.04 -8.45 8.11
CA VAL A 11 -11.30 -8.26 8.84
C VAL A 11 -11.38 -9.37 9.89
N LEU A 12 -10.99 -9.08 11.13
CA LEU A 12 -11.37 -9.85 12.31
C LEU A 12 -11.63 -8.87 13.48
N GLY A 13 -12.74 -9.08 14.20
CA GLY A 13 -13.14 -8.27 15.36
C GLY A 13 -12.15 -8.40 16.53
N VAL A 14 -12.12 -7.53 17.55
CA VAL A 14 -13.23 -6.92 18.29
C VAL A 14 -12.75 -5.66 19.04
N THR A 15 -13.64 -4.65 19.13
CA THR A 15 -13.75 -3.51 20.08
C THR A 15 -12.56 -2.58 20.35
N ASN A 16 -12.49 -1.49 19.57
CA ASN A 16 -12.77 -0.14 20.10
C ASN A 16 -13.37 0.68 18.95
N ALA A 17 -14.28 1.62 19.22
CA ALA A 17 -15.15 2.24 18.22
C ALA A 17 -14.41 3.15 17.21
N GLN A 18 -13.75 2.56 16.22
CA GLN A 18 -13.40 3.18 14.94
C GLN A 18 -13.80 2.19 13.85
N ASN A 19 -14.71 2.60 12.96
CA ASN A 19 -15.17 1.82 11.80
C ASN A 19 -14.02 1.65 10.77
N CYS A 20 -12.95 0.94 11.13
CA CYS A 20 -11.83 0.64 10.25
C CYS A 20 -12.16 -0.54 9.33
N GLY A 21 -11.47 -0.62 8.18
CA GLY A 21 -11.51 -1.78 7.29
C GLY A 21 -12.86 -2.06 6.62
N ASN A 22 -13.84 -1.15 6.77
CA ASN A 22 -15.19 -1.32 6.24
C ASN A 22 -15.51 -0.23 5.20
N PRO A 23 -15.26 -0.48 3.90
CA PRO A 23 -15.51 0.50 2.86
C PRO A 23 -17.01 0.63 2.55
N THR A 24 -17.49 1.86 2.35
CA THR A 24 -18.90 2.09 1.94
C THR A 24 -19.15 1.51 0.54
N VAL A 25 -18.19 1.66 -0.37
CA VAL A 25 -18.22 1.05 -1.71
C VAL A 25 -17.38 -0.22 -1.66
N ARG A 26 -17.97 -1.37 -1.98
CA ARG A 26 -17.22 -2.63 -2.00
C ARG A 26 -16.33 -2.73 -3.24
N PRO A 27 -15.07 -3.16 -3.12
CA PRO A 27 -14.22 -3.41 -4.28
C PRO A 27 -14.73 -4.61 -5.06
N THR A 28 -14.87 -4.45 -6.38
CA THR A 28 -15.23 -5.56 -7.28
C THR A 28 -13.99 -6.08 -7.99
N LEU A 29 -13.52 -7.28 -7.63
CA LEU A 29 -12.67 -8.07 -8.51
C LEU A 29 -13.58 -9.01 -9.30
N SER A 30 -13.67 -8.84 -10.61
CA SER A 30 -14.45 -9.76 -11.44
C SER A 30 -13.80 -11.15 -11.35
N ARG A 31 -14.46 -12.08 -10.64
CA ARG A 31 -14.05 -13.49 -10.59
C ARG A 31 -13.94 -14.11 -12.00
N PHE A 32 -14.70 -13.57 -12.95
CA PHE A 32 -14.66 -13.95 -14.37
C PHE A 32 -13.33 -13.62 -15.05
N ASN A 33 -12.67 -12.51 -14.70
CA ASN A 33 -11.36 -12.17 -15.29
C ASN A 33 -10.27 -13.06 -14.70
N ALA A 34 -10.31 -13.31 -13.39
CA ALA A 34 -9.40 -14.26 -12.75
C ALA A 34 -9.49 -15.68 -13.36
N LEU A 35 -10.70 -16.17 -13.67
CA LEU A 35 -10.89 -17.47 -14.33
C LEU A 35 -10.40 -17.44 -15.78
N ILE A 36 -10.70 -16.39 -16.55
CA ILE A 36 -10.22 -16.25 -17.94
C ILE A 36 -8.69 -16.10 -17.97
N ASP A 37 -8.07 -15.41 -17.02
CA ASP A 37 -6.62 -15.20 -16.95
C ASP A 37 -5.86 -16.47 -16.50
N ILE A 38 -6.43 -17.26 -15.58
CA ILE A 38 -5.95 -18.61 -15.24
C ILE A 38 -6.00 -19.52 -16.48
N LEU A 39 -7.11 -19.49 -17.22
CA LEU A 39 -7.29 -20.28 -18.44
C LEU A 39 -6.43 -19.78 -19.61
N SER A 40 -6.04 -18.50 -19.60
CA SER A 40 -5.22 -17.86 -20.63
C SER A 40 -3.71 -17.82 -20.29
N GLY A 41 -3.30 -18.39 -19.16
CA GLY A 41 -1.90 -18.44 -18.71
C GLY A 41 -1.30 -17.08 -18.33
N LYS A 42 -2.13 -16.07 -18.04
CA LYS A 42 -1.69 -14.74 -17.60
C LYS A 42 -1.79 -14.66 -16.09
N SER A 43 -0.66 -14.77 -15.38
CA SER A 43 -0.60 -14.43 -13.96
C SER A 43 -0.80 -12.91 -13.82
N GLU A 44 -1.81 -12.49 -13.04
CA GLU A 44 -2.05 -11.09 -12.70
C GLU A 44 -0.85 -10.53 -11.92
N ARG A 45 0.05 -9.88 -12.64
CA ARG A 45 1.05 -8.99 -12.06
C ARG A 45 0.39 -7.66 -11.71
N ILE A 46 1.01 -6.92 -10.79
CA ILE A 46 0.72 -5.48 -10.55
C ILE A 46 0.82 -4.66 -11.85
N VAL A 47 1.58 -5.20 -12.81
CA VAL A 47 1.51 -4.91 -14.24
C VAL A 47 0.33 -5.69 -14.85
N GLY A 48 -0.87 -5.08 -14.81
CA GLY A 48 -2.10 -5.73 -15.27
C GLY A 48 -3.31 -5.63 -14.32
N GLY A 49 -3.17 -4.95 -13.17
CA GLY A 49 -4.31 -4.71 -12.28
C GLY A 49 -5.46 -3.95 -12.96
N ILE A 50 -6.68 -4.27 -12.56
CA ILE A 50 -7.89 -3.61 -13.09
C ILE A 50 -8.07 -2.23 -12.45
N GLU A 51 -8.86 -1.37 -13.09
CA GLU A 51 -9.30 -0.14 -12.42
C GLU A 51 -10.11 -0.49 -11.17
N ALA A 52 -9.80 0.16 -10.06
CA ALA A 52 -10.56 0.02 -8.84
C ALA A 52 -11.94 0.65 -9.01
N THR A 53 -12.96 0.07 -8.39
CA THR A 53 -14.25 0.77 -8.26
C THR A 53 -13.98 2.10 -7.54
N PRO A 54 -14.41 3.25 -8.06
CA PRO A 54 -14.12 4.54 -7.45
C PRO A 54 -14.48 4.55 -5.96
N HIS A 55 -13.53 5.01 -5.13
CA HIS A 55 -13.65 5.11 -3.66
C HIS A 55 -13.88 3.78 -2.92
N SER A 56 -13.62 2.62 -3.54
CA SER A 56 -13.74 1.31 -2.87
C SER A 56 -12.59 0.96 -1.90
N TRP A 57 -11.54 1.78 -1.88
CA TRP A 57 -10.39 1.68 -0.96
C TRP A 57 -10.22 3.01 -0.22
N PRO A 58 -11.12 3.34 0.72
CA PRO A 58 -11.22 4.68 1.32
C PRO A 58 -10.04 5.03 2.25
N TRP A 59 -9.19 4.06 2.58
CA TRP A 59 -7.94 4.29 3.29
C TRP A 59 -6.79 4.67 2.38
N GLN A 60 -6.88 4.42 1.07
CA GLN A 60 -5.80 4.70 0.13
C GLN A 60 -5.53 6.20 0.05
N VAL A 61 -4.26 6.57 0.19
CA VAL A 61 -3.80 7.94 -0.04
C VAL A 61 -2.66 7.97 -1.06
N VAL A 62 -2.54 9.12 -1.72
CA VAL A 62 -1.34 9.47 -2.47
C VAL A 62 -0.44 10.33 -1.58
N VAL A 63 0.85 9.95 -1.53
CA VAL A 63 1.88 10.68 -0.78
C VAL A 63 2.84 11.29 -1.80
N GLN A 64 2.78 12.60 -1.96
CA GLN A 64 3.72 13.35 -2.81
C GLN A 64 4.87 13.84 -1.95
N VAL A 65 6.10 13.52 -2.36
CA VAL A 65 7.31 13.84 -1.58
C VAL A 65 8.51 13.98 -2.51
N GLY A 66 9.27 15.07 -2.37
CA GLY A 66 10.55 15.27 -3.10
C GLY A 66 10.44 15.19 -4.63
N GLY A 67 9.28 15.53 -5.21
CA GLY A 67 9.00 15.39 -6.66
C GLY A 67 8.62 13.97 -7.10
N GLY A 68 8.63 13.00 -6.18
CA GLY A 68 8.17 11.64 -6.39
C GLY A 68 6.77 11.37 -5.85
N LEU A 69 6.29 10.15 -6.11
CA LEU A 69 4.97 9.71 -5.70
C LEU A 69 5.02 8.35 -5.03
N CYS A 70 4.41 8.28 -3.85
CA CYS A 70 4.23 7.08 -3.06
C CYS A 70 2.75 6.84 -2.77
N GLY A 71 2.43 5.63 -2.34
CA GLY A 71 1.15 5.32 -1.70
C GLY A 71 1.29 5.40 -0.18
N GLY A 72 0.15 5.48 0.49
CA GLY A 72 0.05 5.21 1.92
C GLY A 72 -1.35 4.73 2.25
N SER A 73 -1.63 4.48 3.51
CA SER A 73 -3.01 4.39 3.95
C SER A 73 -3.26 4.96 5.33
N ILE A 74 -4.49 5.42 5.50
CA ILE A 74 -5.03 5.98 6.74
C ILE A 74 -5.18 4.85 7.73
N ILE A 75 -4.54 4.98 8.89
CA ILE A 75 -4.65 4.02 10.00
C ILE A 75 -5.38 4.63 11.19
N ASP A 76 -5.44 5.96 11.29
CA ASP A 76 -6.17 6.71 12.31
C ASP A 76 -6.48 8.13 11.82
N GLU A 77 -7.22 8.92 12.60
CA GLU A 77 -7.60 10.31 12.30
C GLU A 77 -6.39 11.22 12.10
N ASP A 78 -5.28 10.96 12.79
CA ASP A 78 -4.06 11.76 12.67
C ASP A 78 -2.94 11.04 11.91
N TRP A 79 -3.13 9.76 11.55
CA TRP A 79 -2.03 8.87 11.21
C TRP A 79 -2.19 8.20 9.86
N ILE A 80 -1.13 8.30 9.07
CA ILE A 80 -0.99 7.66 7.77
C ILE A 80 0.27 6.81 7.80
N MET A 81 0.15 5.55 7.37
CA MET A 81 1.28 4.66 7.18
C MET A 81 1.72 4.64 5.72
N THR A 82 3.02 4.75 5.48
CA THR A 82 3.68 4.65 4.17
C THR A 82 5.00 3.88 4.31
N ALA A 83 5.82 3.81 3.27
CA ALA A 83 7.15 3.19 3.36
C ALA A 83 8.21 4.15 3.87
N ALA A 84 9.21 3.59 4.57
CA ALA A 84 10.37 4.34 5.01
C ALA A 84 11.19 4.88 3.84
N HIS A 85 11.27 4.16 2.71
CA HIS A 85 11.94 4.66 1.52
C HIS A 85 11.28 5.91 0.91
N CYS A 86 10.02 6.19 1.24
CA CYS A 86 9.36 7.45 0.88
C CYS A 86 9.73 8.57 1.88
N CYS A 87 10.03 8.21 3.13
CA CYS A 87 10.35 9.15 4.20
C CYS A 87 11.83 9.50 4.34
N VAL A 88 12.72 8.68 3.78
CA VAL A 88 14.17 8.82 3.92
C VAL A 88 14.78 9.06 2.54
N SER A 89 15.60 10.10 2.43
CA SER A 89 16.31 10.43 1.18
C SER A 89 17.41 9.40 0.88
N GLN A 90 17.95 9.46 -0.33
CA GLN A 90 19.09 8.62 -0.71
C GLN A 90 20.35 8.87 0.14
N SER A 91 20.45 10.04 0.80
CA SER A 91 21.53 10.35 1.75
C SER A 91 21.28 9.79 3.15
N GLY A 92 20.19 9.03 3.37
CA GLY A 92 19.82 8.48 4.67
C GLY A 92 19.14 9.47 5.62
N ALA A 93 18.89 10.71 5.19
CA ALA A 93 18.26 11.73 6.02
C ALA A 93 16.73 11.63 5.96
N VAL A 94 16.06 11.82 7.10
CA VAL A 94 14.60 11.91 7.15
C VAL A 94 14.15 13.19 6.43
N GLN A 95 13.21 13.05 5.50
CA GLN A 95 12.65 14.18 4.76
C GLN A 95 11.82 15.07 5.69
N ARG A 96 11.87 16.38 5.46
CA ARG A 96 11.15 17.36 6.30
C ARG A 96 9.64 17.21 6.12
N PRO A 97 8.81 17.40 7.17
CA PRO A 97 7.35 17.34 7.05
C PRO A 97 6.77 18.26 5.97
N SER A 98 7.37 19.45 5.78
CA SER A 98 6.97 20.42 4.75
C SER A 98 7.13 19.93 3.31
N SER A 99 7.95 18.90 3.08
CA SER A 99 8.19 18.27 1.78
C SER A 99 7.08 17.31 1.37
N PHE A 100 6.13 17.01 2.26
CA PHE A 100 5.03 16.09 2.01
C PHE A 100 3.75 16.84 1.66
N ARG A 101 2.98 16.27 0.74
CA ARG A 101 1.55 16.51 0.57
C ARG A 101 0.86 15.17 0.49
N VAL A 102 -0.18 14.97 1.29
CA VAL A 102 -0.95 13.72 1.28
C VAL A 102 -2.38 14.00 0.87
N THR A 103 -2.87 13.33 -0.16
CA THR A 103 -4.26 13.49 -0.61
C THR A 103 -5.03 12.19 -0.34
N ALA A 104 -6.17 12.31 0.34
CA ALA A 104 -7.11 11.23 0.62
C ALA A 104 -8.41 11.42 -0.18
N GLY A 105 -9.11 10.33 -0.48
CA GLY A 105 -10.41 10.35 -1.16
C GLY A 105 -10.34 10.54 -2.68
N GLU A 106 -9.14 10.60 -3.26
CA GLU A 106 -8.90 10.72 -4.70
C GLU A 106 -8.99 9.36 -5.40
N HIS A 107 -9.57 9.32 -6.60
CA HIS A 107 -9.59 8.18 -7.52
C HIS A 107 -8.77 8.47 -8.79
N ASN A 108 -8.98 9.62 -9.44
CA ASN A 108 -8.29 10.02 -10.67
C ASN A 108 -7.45 11.30 -10.47
N ARG A 109 -6.13 11.13 -10.42
CA ARG A 109 -5.14 12.19 -10.17
C ARG A 109 -4.99 13.22 -11.29
N ASN A 110 -5.55 12.95 -12.48
CA ASN A 110 -5.48 13.87 -13.61
C ASN A 110 -6.73 14.76 -13.72
N ARG A 111 -7.74 14.56 -12.86
CA ARG A 111 -8.91 15.44 -12.84
C ARG A 111 -8.57 16.75 -12.15
N ALA A 112 -8.99 17.85 -12.77
CA ALA A 112 -8.83 19.19 -12.20
C ALA A 112 -9.60 19.34 -10.87
N THR A 113 -10.71 18.61 -10.71
CA THR A 113 -11.50 18.57 -9.48
C THR A 113 -11.99 17.15 -9.20
N GLU A 114 -11.77 16.71 -7.97
CA GLU A 114 -12.42 15.54 -7.37
C GLU A 114 -13.06 15.96 -6.04
N PRO A 115 -14.40 15.98 -5.94
CA PRO A 115 -15.09 16.52 -4.76
C PRO A 115 -14.70 15.85 -3.42
N ASN A 116 -14.30 14.59 -3.48
CA ASN A 116 -13.94 13.79 -2.31
C ASN A 116 -12.45 13.89 -1.94
N ALA A 117 -11.63 14.49 -2.81
CA ALA A 117 -10.20 14.60 -2.60
C ALA A 117 -9.88 15.74 -1.63
N LYS A 118 -9.20 15.43 -0.54
CA LYS A 118 -8.71 16.41 0.44
C LYS A 118 -7.22 16.23 0.69
N GLN A 119 -6.50 17.34 0.62
CA GLN A 119 -5.07 17.38 0.90
C GLN A 119 -4.80 17.70 2.37
N TYR A 120 -3.82 17.01 2.94
CA TYR A 120 -3.35 17.15 4.32
C TYR A 120 -1.87 17.50 4.33
N LEU A 121 -1.52 18.46 5.19
CA LEU A 121 -0.13 18.76 5.55
C LEU A 121 0.35 17.78 6.62
N ILE A 122 1.66 17.55 6.67
CA ILE A 122 2.30 16.66 7.63
C ILE A 122 3.01 17.48 8.70
N SER A 123 2.78 17.11 9.97
CA SER A 123 3.41 17.72 11.15
C SER A 123 4.63 16.92 11.61
N LYS A 124 4.61 15.60 11.43
CA LYS A 124 5.70 14.70 11.88
C LYS A 124 5.92 13.55 10.91
N VAL A 125 7.18 13.20 10.69
CA VAL A 125 7.63 12.07 9.86
C VAL A 125 8.44 11.13 10.73
N ILE A 126 8.00 9.89 10.87
CA ILE A 126 8.59 8.89 11.77
C ILE A 126 8.88 7.63 10.96
N PRO A 127 10.04 7.54 10.31
CA PRO A 127 10.46 6.26 9.73
C PRO A 127 10.78 5.27 10.85
N HIS A 128 10.63 3.98 10.56
CA HIS A 128 11.03 2.94 11.50
C HIS A 128 12.52 3.09 11.89
N PRO A 129 12.88 3.03 13.18
CA PRO A 129 14.26 3.23 13.64
C PRO A 129 15.27 2.30 12.94
N LEU A 130 14.89 1.05 12.70
CA LEU A 130 15.76 0.04 12.07
C LEU A 130 15.74 0.06 10.53
N TYR A 131 15.19 1.09 9.87
CA TYR A 131 15.15 1.13 8.41
C TYR A 131 16.55 1.18 7.79
N ASN A 132 17.43 2.03 8.32
CA ASN A 132 18.81 2.19 7.85
C ASN A 132 19.84 1.35 8.63
N ASP A 133 19.39 0.54 9.60
CA ASP A 133 20.29 -0.28 10.40
C ASP A 133 20.82 -1.46 9.59
N VAL A 134 22.07 -1.38 9.15
CA VAL A 134 22.77 -2.48 8.49
C VAL A 134 23.27 -3.45 9.56
N PRO A 135 23.08 -4.78 9.45
CA PRO A 135 22.58 -5.54 8.29
C PRO A 135 21.06 -5.85 8.30
N VAL A 136 20.32 -5.29 9.26
CA VAL A 136 18.92 -5.64 9.58
C VAL A 136 17.91 -4.73 8.86
N ALA A 137 18.34 -3.96 7.85
CA ALA A 137 17.57 -3.02 7.05
C ALA A 137 16.44 -3.73 6.27
N GLN A 138 15.39 -4.09 6.99
CA GLN A 138 14.26 -4.85 6.49
C GLN A 138 12.94 -4.16 6.81
N GLN A 139 12.92 -3.15 7.69
CA GLN A 139 11.70 -2.49 8.14
C GLN A 139 11.41 -1.24 7.31
N ASP A 140 10.75 -1.45 6.18
CA ASP A 140 10.44 -0.40 5.21
C ASP A 140 9.05 0.22 5.47
N PHE A 141 8.88 0.83 6.65
CA PHE A 141 7.64 1.55 6.99
C PHE A 141 7.89 2.85 7.74
N CYS A 142 6.96 3.78 7.60
CA CYS A 142 7.03 5.12 8.16
C CYS A 142 5.62 5.62 8.50
N LEU A 143 5.52 6.34 9.60
CA LEU A 143 4.31 7.01 10.04
C LEU A 143 4.40 8.50 9.69
N LEU A 144 3.33 9.03 9.14
CA LEU A 144 3.13 10.44 8.91
C LEU A 144 2.00 10.91 9.83
N LYS A 145 2.27 11.88 10.69
CA LYS A 145 1.23 12.57 11.46
C LYS A 145 0.72 13.75 10.65
N THR A 146 -0.58 13.84 10.40
CA THR A 146 -1.17 15.01 9.74
C THR A 146 -1.11 16.22 10.68
N SER A 147 -1.14 17.43 10.12
CA SER A 147 -1.21 18.67 10.91
C SER A 147 -2.62 18.97 11.41
N THR A 148 -3.63 18.36 10.79
CA THR A 148 -5.04 18.45 11.17
C THR A 148 -5.66 17.05 11.07
N PRO A 149 -6.63 16.70 11.92
CA PRO A 149 -7.32 15.43 11.83
C PRO A 149 -7.98 15.21 10.47
N ILE A 150 -7.91 13.96 10.00
CA ILE A 150 -8.52 13.46 8.77
C ILE A 150 -10.02 13.33 9.02
N SER A 151 -10.79 14.04 8.20
CA SER A 151 -12.25 14.02 8.31
C SER A 151 -12.79 12.76 7.63
N PHE A 152 -13.21 11.77 8.41
CA PHE A 152 -13.76 10.54 7.86
C PHE A 152 -15.14 10.75 7.24
N ASN A 153 -15.38 10.08 6.12
CA ASN A 153 -16.65 10.05 5.40
C ASN A 153 -16.76 8.75 4.58
N ASP A 154 -17.72 8.64 3.67
CA ASP A 154 -17.91 7.41 2.86
C ASP A 154 -16.75 7.06 1.92
N HIS A 155 -15.88 8.02 1.62
CA HIS A 155 -14.76 7.90 0.70
C HIS A 155 -13.39 7.99 1.38
N VAL A 156 -13.35 8.31 2.68
CA VAL A 156 -12.15 8.48 3.49
C VAL A 156 -12.36 7.79 4.84
N LYS A 157 -11.72 6.64 5.05
CA LYS A 157 -11.86 5.81 6.27
C LYS A 157 -10.55 5.11 6.60
N PRO A 158 -10.27 4.76 7.86
CA PRO A 158 -9.06 4.04 8.21
C PRO A 158 -9.13 2.56 7.80
N VAL A 159 -7.97 1.96 7.56
CA VAL A 159 -7.82 0.50 7.49
C VAL A 159 -7.48 -0.05 8.87
N CYS A 160 -7.92 -1.27 9.16
CA CYS A 160 -7.53 -1.93 10.41
C CYS A 160 -6.07 -2.41 10.31
N LEU A 161 -5.33 -2.30 11.41
CA LEU A 161 -4.04 -2.94 11.56
C LEU A 161 -4.25 -4.39 11.96
N GLY A 162 -3.53 -5.33 11.31
CA GLY A 162 -3.56 -6.74 11.70
C GLY A 162 -2.89 -7.00 13.04
N GLU A 163 -3.15 -8.18 13.61
CA GLU A 163 -2.56 -8.66 14.86
C GLU A 163 -1.51 -9.74 14.60
N GLU A 164 -0.45 -9.79 15.41
CA GLU A 164 0.73 -10.65 15.18
C GLU A 164 0.40 -12.14 14.89
N ASP A 165 -0.70 -12.63 15.45
CA ASP A 165 -1.16 -14.02 15.33
C ASP A 165 -2.19 -14.25 14.20
N ASP A 166 -2.44 -13.25 13.34
CA ASP A 166 -3.35 -13.38 12.21
C ASP A 166 -2.85 -14.45 11.22
N GLU A 167 -3.60 -15.54 11.09
CA GLU A 167 -3.33 -16.55 10.07
C GLU A 167 -3.72 -16.01 8.69
N ILE A 168 -2.74 -15.42 7.99
CA ILE A 168 -2.96 -14.75 6.69
C ILE A 168 -2.49 -15.58 5.49
N VAL A 169 -1.71 -16.64 5.71
CA VAL A 169 -1.21 -17.48 4.62
C VAL A 169 -2.37 -18.16 3.88
N GLY A 170 -2.31 -18.17 2.55
CA GLY A 170 -3.38 -18.69 1.69
C GLY A 170 -4.55 -17.73 1.49
N LYS A 171 -4.66 -16.65 2.26
CA LYS A 171 -5.67 -15.60 2.03
C LYS A 171 -5.23 -14.70 0.87
N THR A 172 -6.21 -14.10 0.20
CA THR A 172 -5.97 -13.07 -0.81
C THR A 172 -5.86 -11.71 -0.11
N CYS A 173 -4.74 -11.01 -0.28
CA CYS A 173 -4.64 -9.59 0.00
C CYS A 173 -4.87 -8.78 -1.27
N TYR A 174 -5.06 -7.48 -1.10
CA TYR A 174 -5.28 -6.56 -2.19
C TYR A 174 -4.16 -5.55 -2.26
N VAL A 175 -3.72 -5.27 -3.47
CA VAL A 175 -2.78 -4.19 -3.77
C VAL A 175 -3.50 -3.10 -4.53
N THR A 176 -3.49 -1.87 -4.02
CA THR A 176 -4.01 -0.68 -4.67
C THR A 176 -2.97 0.41 -4.89
N GLY A 177 -3.13 1.19 -5.96
CA GLY A 177 -2.31 2.38 -6.18
C GLY A 177 -2.35 2.90 -7.60
N TRP A 178 -1.62 3.99 -7.82
CA TRP A 178 -1.49 4.66 -9.12
C TRP A 178 -0.15 4.37 -9.78
N GLY A 179 0.44 3.20 -9.51
CA GLY A 179 1.74 2.81 -10.04
C GLY A 179 1.75 2.65 -11.57
N ARG A 180 2.90 2.24 -12.10
CA ARG A 180 3.02 1.85 -13.51
C ARG A 180 2.23 0.56 -13.74
N THR A 181 1.48 0.53 -14.83
CA THR A 181 0.69 -0.64 -15.24
C THR A 181 1.43 -1.55 -16.21
N VAL A 182 2.62 -1.15 -16.64
CA VAL A 182 3.51 -1.95 -17.50
C VAL A 182 4.92 -1.95 -16.93
N ASP A 183 5.64 -3.05 -17.15
CA ASP A 183 7.01 -3.24 -16.64
C ASP A 183 8.02 -2.51 -17.54
N SER A 184 8.00 -1.18 -17.46
CA SER A 184 8.93 -0.32 -18.16
C SER A 184 9.29 0.87 -17.31
N GLN A 185 10.58 1.18 -17.24
CA GLN A 185 11.06 2.36 -16.52
C GLN A 185 10.54 3.69 -17.11
N TRP A 186 10.10 3.66 -18.37
CA TRP A 186 9.58 4.81 -19.11
C TRP A 186 8.06 4.90 -19.06
N ALA A 187 7.38 3.90 -18.48
CA ALA A 187 5.94 3.91 -18.40
C ALA A 187 5.45 5.01 -17.45
N ALA A 188 4.40 5.70 -17.91
CA ALA A 188 3.65 6.60 -17.08
C ALA A 188 2.93 5.84 -15.95
N THR A 189 2.76 6.51 -14.82
CA THR A 189 1.90 6.05 -13.73
C THR A 189 0.43 6.14 -14.12
N SER A 190 -0.42 5.26 -13.59
CA SER A 190 -1.85 5.29 -13.91
C SER A 190 -2.53 6.56 -13.38
N PRO A 191 -3.38 7.25 -14.15
CA PRO A 191 -4.12 8.40 -13.63
C PRO A 191 -5.21 7.97 -12.64
N VAL A 192 -5.83 6.82 -12.86
CA VAL A 192 -6.89 6.22 -12.02
C VAL A 192 -6.32 5.21 -11.04
N LEU A 193 -7.00 5.01 -9.91
CA LEU A 193 -6.62 4.00 -8.93
C LEU A 193 -6.76 2.60 -9.53
N ARG A 194 -5.72 1.79 -9.42
CA ARG A 194 -5.72 0.38 -9.83
C ARG A 194 -5.77 -0.53 -8.62
N GLN A 195 -6.27 -1.74 -8.81
CA GLN A 195 -6.29 -2.80 -7.81
C GLN A 195 -5.89 -4.15 -8.41
N ALA A 196 -5.28 -5.01 -7.59
CA ALA A 196 -4.97 -6.40 -7.92
C ALA A 196 -5.13 -7.29 -6.68
N GLY A 197 -5.65 -8.50 -6.86
CA GLY A 197 -5.68 -9.52 -5.81
C GLY A 197 -4.39 -10.33 -5.83
N VAL A 198 -3.78 -10.55 -4.66
CA VAL A 198 -2.53 -11.30 -4.53
C VAL A 198 -2.69 -12.32 -3.42
N ASN A 199 -2.36 -13.57 -3.68
CA ASN A 199 -2.39 -14.60 -2.65
C ASN A 199 -1.16 -14.50 -1.76
N ILE A 200 -1.41 -14.50 -0.45
CA ILE A 200 -0.35 -14.53 0.55
C ILE A 200 0.22 -15.93 0.57
N VAL A 201 1.52 -16.03 0.29
CA VAL A 201 2.28 -17.28 0.33
C VAL A 201 3.16 -17.32 1.56
N ASP A 202 3.45 -18.52 2.04
CA ASP A 202 4.38 -18.75 3.12
C ASP A 202 5.77 -18.15 2.82
N ARG A 203 6.45 -17.66 3.86
CA ARG A 203 7.76 -17.00 3.74
C ARG A 203 8.82 -17.95 3.19
N ALA A 204 8.84 -19.21 3.64
CA ALA A 204 9.83 -20.18 3.16
C ALA A 204 9.54 -20.57 1.70
N ALA A 205 8.27 -20.75 1.34
CA ALA A 205 7.85 -20.94 -0.05
C ALA A 205 8.30 -19.78 -0.94
N CYS A 206 8.07 -18.53 -0.51
CA CYS A 206 8.53 -17.37 -1.25
C CYS A 206 10.07 -17.30 -1.35
N HIS A 207 10.79 -17.64 -0.29
CA HIS A 207 12.25 -17.61 -0.29
C HIS A 207 12.86 -18.63 -1.26
N ARG A 208 12.30 -19.85 -1.31
CA ARG A 208 12.69 -20.89 -2.28
C ARG A 208 12.48 -20.40 -3.70
N THR A 209 11.27 -19.96 -4.02
CA THR A 209 10.94 -19.41 -5.34
C THR A 209 11.89 -18.26 -5.72
N TYR A 210 12.14 -17.31 -4.83
CA TYR A 210 13.05 -16.19 -5.11
C TYR A 210 14.49 -16.63 -5.39
N ASN A 211 15.01 -17.61 -4.63
CA ASN A 211 16.38 -18.10 -4.79
C ASN A 211 16.54 -18.95 -6.06
N ASP A 212 15.57 -19.80 -6.37
CA ASP A 212 15.57 -20.61 -7.59
C ASP A 212 15.51 -19.72 -8.84
N LEU A 213 14.80 -18.60 -8.77
CA LEU A 213 14.66 -17.62 -9.85
C LEU A 213 15.85 -16.68 -10.02
N ARG A 214 16.80 -16.68 -9.09
CA ARG A 214 18.07 -15.95 -9.23
C ARG A 214 18.97 -16.54 -10.32
N SER A 215 18.63 -17.73 -10.83
CA SER A 215 19.29 -18.42 -11.94
C SER A 215 18.66 -18.16 -13.33
N LEU A 216 17.57 -17.40 -13.42
CA LEU A 216 16.84 -17.11 -14.68
C LEU A 216 16.61 -15.59 -14.87
N PRO A 217 16.45 -15.09 -16.12
CA PRO A 217 16.25 -13.67 -16.42
C PRO A 217 14.97 -13.08 -15.76
N PRO A 218 14.84 -11.74 -15.65
CA PRO A 218 14.40 -11.01 -14.43
C PRO A 218 12.88 -11.02 -14.14
N ILE A 219 12.13 -12.00 -14.61
CA ILE A 219 10.68 -11.83 -14.85
C ILE A 219 9.78 -12.44 -13.75
N ARG A 220 10.30 -13.15 -12.75
CA ARG A 220 9.47 -13.90 -11.77
C ARG A 220 9.51 -13.42 -10.31
N THR A 221 10.10 -12.26 -10.02
CA THR A 221 10.27 -11.75 -8.63
C THR A 221 9.10 -10.89 -8.10
N SER A 222 8.11 -10.60 -8.93
CA SER A 222 6.98 -9.71 -8.62
C SER A 222 6.03 -10.27 -7.56
N ASP A 223 5.72 -11.56 -7.62
CA ASP A 223 4.61 -12.15 -6.85
C ASP A 223 5.00 -12.31 -5.38
N CYS A 224 6.26 -12.69 -5.16
CA CYS A 224 6.92 -12.65 -3.85
C CYS A 224 7.08 -11.24 -3.30
N SER A 225 7.27 -10.23 -4.15
CA SER A 225 7.39 -8.84 -3.71
C SER A 225 6.04 -8.32 -3.24
N SER A 226 4.97 -8.60 -3.98
CA SER A 226 3.60 -8.26 -3.61
C SER A 226 3.13 -9.00 -2.34
N ALA A 227 3.46 -10.29 -2.20
CA ALA A 227 3.16 -11.06 -0.99
C ALA A 227 3.98 -10.59 0.23
N LYS A 228 5.24 -10.20 0.04
CA LYS A 228 6.08 -9.55 1.09
C LYS A 228 5.54 -8.18 1.51
N THR A 229 4.96 -7.42 0.58
CA THR A 229 4.27 -6.16 0.89
C THR A 229 3.08 -6.40 1.80
N CYS A 230 2.32 -7.48 1.57
CA CYS A 230 1.14 -7.82 2.38
C CYS A 230 1.50 -8.28 3.82
N LEU A 231 2.57 -9.05 4.00
CA LEU A 231 2.91 -9.66 5.29
C LEU A 231 3.35 -8.68 6.38
N ARG A 232 3.75 -7.45 6.04
CA ARG A 232 4.46 -6.54 6.97
C ARG A 232 3.56 -5.65 7.82
N VAL A 233 2.27 -5.56 7.51
CA VAL A 233 1.29 -4.72 8.23
C VAL A 233 0.94 -5.28 9.61
N VAL A 234 1.13 -6.57 9.80
CA VAL A 234 0.65 -7.35 10.95
C VAL A 234 1.56 -7.20 12.20
N GLN A 235 2.83 -6.85 12.03
CA GLN A 235 3.80 -6.76 13.15
C GLN A 235 3.87 -5.38 13.82
N GLN A 236 3.00 -4.43 13.46
CA GLN A 236 3.30 -2.99 13.61
C GLN A 236 2.53 -2.25 14.73
N GLN A 237 1.58 -2.89 15.42
CA GLN A 237 0.77 -2.21 16.46
C GLN A 237 1.57 -1.77 17.70
N ARG A 238 2.70 -2.41 18.04
CA ARG A 238 3.47 -2.08 19.26
C ARG A 238 4.33 -0.80 19.20
N GLN A 239 4.35 -0.10 18.06
CA GLN A 239 5.29 1.01 17.85
C GLN A 239 4.63 2.36 17.54
N LEU A 240 3.30 2.44 17.57
CA LEU A 240 2.62 3.73 17.46
C LEU A 240 2.89 4.54 18.75
N PRO A 241 3.46 5.75 18.66
CA PRO A 241 3.56 6.61 19.82
C PRO A 241 2.15 7.04 20.24
N GLY A 242 1.84 6.89 21.54
CA GLY A 242 0.62 7.41 22.15
C GLY A 242 0.56 8.94 22.17
#